data_AF-A0A376JXU3-F1
#
_entry.id   AF-A0A376JXU3-F1
#
_cell.length_a   1.000
_cell.length_b   1.000
_cell.length_c   1.000
_cell.angle_alpha   90.00
_cell.angle_beta   90.00
_cell.angle_gamma   90.00
#
_symmetry.space_group_name_H-M   'P 1'
#
loop_
_entity.id
_entity.type
_entity.pdbx_description
1 polymer ?
#
loop_
_entity_poly.entity_id
_entity_poly.type
_entity_poly.pdbx_seq_one_letter_code
_entity_poly.pdbx_strand_id
1 'polypeptide(L)' 'MEKIKKLFSSKYAVIRRDDLSVIVEMDYFPETPKSIMYRNGRKAIFLPMRVSDIMGNDKLLDELRVRASC' A
#
# COMPACT_ATOMS: atom_id res chain seq x y z
N MET A 1 -17.36 -22.04 1.49
CA MET A 1 -16.99 -20.68 1.07
C MET A 1 -15.67 -20.75 0.31
N GLU A 2 -15.69 -21.30 -0.90
CA GLU A 2 -14.55 -21.28 -1.82
C GLU A 2 -14.54 -19.94 -2.56
N LYS A 3 -14.31 -18.84 -1.84
CA LYS A 3 -13.85 -17.61 -2.50
C LYS A 3 -12.37 -17.76 -2.70
N ILE A 4 -12.05 -18.50 -3.76
CA ILE A 4 -10.85 -18.45 -4.59
C ILE A 4 -9.83 -17.50 -3.95
N LYS A 5 -8.85 -18.09 -3.25
CA LYS A 5 -7.49 -17.58 -3.26
C LYS A 5 -7.17 -17.32 -4.73
N LYS A 6 -7.49 -16.12 -5.24
CA LYS A 6 -6.97 -15.65 -6.51
C LYS A 6 -5.49 -15.61 -6.22
N LEU A 7 -4.81 -16.69 -6.59
CA LEU A 7 -3.37 -16.73 -6.70
C LEU A 7 -3.06 -15.47 -7.49
N PHE A 8 -2.54 -14.44 -6.84
CA PHE A 8 -2.36 -13.14 -7.48
C PHE A 8 -1.54 -13.40 -8.74
N SER A 9 -2.16 -13.30 -9.92
CA SER A 9 -1.51 -13.68 -11.18
C SER A 9 -0.41 -12.70 -11.54
N SER A 10 -0.42 -11.53 -10.89
CA SER A 10 0.57 -10.47 -11.02
C SER A 10 1.11 -10.13 -9.63
N LYS A 11 2.42 -10.03 -9.53
CA LYS A 11 3.13 -9.44 -8.39
C LYS A 11 3.51 -8.01 -8.77
N TYR A 12 3.63 -7.14 -7.78
CA TYR A 12 4.06 -5.75 -7.96
C TYR A 12 5.35 -5.52 -7.18
N ALA A 13 6.18 -4.61 -7.68
CA ALA A 13 7.41 -4.20 -7.02
C ALA A 13 7.55 -2.68 -7.08
N VAL A 14 8.09 -2.09 -6.02
CA VAL A 14 8.59 -0.71 -6.05
C VAL A 14 10.08 -0.76 -6.28
N ILE A 15 10.53 -0.13 -7.36
CA ILE A 15 11.94 -0.09 -7.76
C ILE A 15 12.46 1.33 -7.53
N ARG A 16 13.53 1.46 -6.75
CA ARG A 16 14.24 2.72 -6.61
C ARG A 16 14.99 3.01 -7.91
N ARG A 17 14.71 4.16 -8.52
CA ARG A 17 15.27 4.52 -9.84
C ARG A 17 16.81 4.56 -9.84
N ASP A 18 17.41 5.12 -8.80
CA ASP A 18 18.83 5.50 -8.80
C ASP A 18 19.79 4.30 -8.90
N ASP A 19 19.41 3.17 -8.31
CA ASP A 19 20.24 1.96 -8.23
C ASP A 19 19.51 0.68 -8.63
N LEU A 20 18.27 0.81 -9.14
CA LEU A 20 17.39 -0.29 -9.55
C LEU A 20 17.08 -1.31 -8.45
N SER A 21 17.30 -0.96 -7.18
CA SER A 21 17.00 -1.85 -6.06
C SER A 21 15.49 -2.03 -5.89
N VAL A 22 15.05 -3.28 -5.76
CA VAL A 22 13.69 -3.61 -5.32
C VAL A 22 13.58 -3.28 -3.84
N ILE A 23 12.74 -2.28 -3.51
CA ILE A 23 12.58 -1.83 -2.12
C ILE A 23 11.34 -2.43 -1.44
N VAL A 24 10.36 -2.88 -2.23
CA VAL A 24 9.12 -3.50 -1.75
C VAL A 24 8.64 -4.49 -2.80
N GLU A 25 8.30 -5.71 -2.39
CA GLU A 25 7.53 -6.67 -3.17
C GLU A 25 6.13 -6.79 -2.56
N MET A 26 5.11 -6.87 -3.40
CA MET A 26 3.73 -6.99 -2.93
C MET A 26 2.86 -7.80 -3.88
N ASP A 27 1.88 -8.47 -3.28
CA ASP A 27 0.93 -9.31 -4.00
C ASP A 27 -0.24 -8.49 -4.57
N TYR A 28 -0.44 -7.29 -4.06
CA TYR A 28 -1.56 -6.43 -4.39
C TYR A 28 -1.12 -4.97 -4.47
N PHE A 29 -1.60 -4.28 -5.50
CA PHE A 29 -1.55 -2.83 -5.62
C PHE A 29 -2.99 -2.32 -5.87
N PRO A 30 -3.43 -1.24 -5.21
CA PRO A 30 -4.81 -0.76 -5.35
C PRO A 30 -5.09 -0.21 -6.76
N GLU A 31 -6.09 -0.79 -7.43
CA GLU A 31 -6.62 -0.33 -8.72
C GLU A 31 -7.46 0.95 -8.55
N THR A 32 -6.80 2.08 -8.24
CA THR A 32 -7.44 3.37 -7.99
C THR A 32 -6.62 4.52 -8.59
N PRO A 33 -7.24 5.66 -8.94
CA PRO A 33 -6.51 6.80 -9.51
C PRO A 33 -5.45 7.39 -8.58
N LYS A 34 -5.64 7.26 -7.26
CA LYS A 34 -4.73 7.77 -6.23
C LYS A 34 -4.61 6.77 -5.08
N SER A 35 -3.39 6.45 -4.71
CA SER A 35 -3.07 5.61 -3.57
C SER A 35 -2.18 6.36 -2.58
N ILE A 36 -2.22 5.94 -1.31
CA ILE A 36 -1.33 6.41 -0.26
C ILE A 36 -0.37 5.29 0.13
N MET A 37 0.93 5.61 0.22
CA MET A 37 1.94 4.68 0.69
C MET A 37 2.11 4.85 2.21
N TYR A 38 1.77 3.81 2.97
CA TYR A 38 2.13 3.72 4.37
C TYR A 38 3.42 2.89 4.50
N ARG A 39 4.48 3.47 5.06
CA ARG A 39 5.77 2.80 5.23
C ARG A 39 6.10 2.66 6.71
N ASN A 40 6.36 1.42 7.13
CA ASN A 40 6.88 1.08 8.44
C ASN A 40 8.21 0.32 8.29
N GLY A 41 9.32 1.04 8.39
CA GLY A 41 10.66 0.50 8.16
C GLY A 41 10.84 -0.02 6.74
N ARG A 42 11.02 -1.34 6.60
CA ARG A 42 11.16 -2.05 5.31
C ARG A 42 9.82 -2.52 4.71
N LYS A 43 8.72 -2.44 5.48
CA LYS A 43 7.38 -2.75 4.96
C LYS A 43 6.79 -1.49 4.35
N ALA A 44 6.22 -1.61 3.15
CA ALA A 44 5.35 -0.59 2.60
C ALA A 44 4.04 -1.23 2.14
N ILE A 45 2.94 -0.53 2.40
CA ILE A 45 1.59 -0.95 2.05
C ILE A 45 0.94 0.21 1.29
N PHE A 46 0.29 -0.12 0.17
CA PHE A 46 -0.42 0.85 -0.65
C PHE A 46 -1.91 0.71 -0.39
N LEU A 47 -2.53 1.80 0.06
CA LEU A 47 -3.96 1.86 0.38
C LEU A 47 -4.66 2.75 -0.65
N PRO A 48 -5.91 2.45 -1.03
CA PRO A 48 -6.77 3.41 -1.72
C PRO A 48 -6.83 4.72 -0.94
N MET A 49 -6.56 5.84 -1.61
CA MET A 49 -6.59 7.15 -0.96
C MET A 49 -8.04 7.61 -0.78
N ARG A 50 -8.39 8.03 0.44
CA ARG A 50 -9.69 8.62 0.77
C ARG A 50 -9.61 10.14 0.68
N VAL A 51 -10.75 10.81 0.49
CA VAL A 51 -10.81 12.28 0.49
C VAL A 51 -10.36 12.86 1.84
N SER A 52 -10.69 12.17 2.94
CA SER A 52 -10.22 12.51 4.29
C SER A 52 -8.70 12.49 4.44
N ASP A 53 -8.00 11.69 3.62
CA ASP A 53 -6.54 11.56 3.68
C ASP A 53 -5.84 12.82 3.10
N ILE A 54 -6.54 13.61 2.27
CA ILE A 54 -6.01 14.82 1.61
C ILE A 54 -6.01 16.00 2.56
N MET A 55 -7.12 16.19 3.29
CA MET A 55 -7.30 17.33 4.19
C MET A 55 -6.31 17.27 5.36
N GLY A 56 -5.89 16.05 5.74
CA GLY A 56 -5.02 15.81 6.88
C GLY A 56 -5.73 16.10 8.19
N ASN A 57 -5.61 15.21 9.15
CA ASN A 57 -5.90 15.54 10.55
C ASN A 57 -4.82 14.91 11.43
N ASP A 58 -4.79 15.29 12.70
CA ASP A 58 -3.89 14.75 13.73
C ASP A 58 -4.02 13.22 13.90
N LYS A 59 -5.17 12.65 13.53
CA LYS A 59 -5.47 11.21 13.62
C LYS A 59 -5.06 10.40 12.39
N LEU A 60 -4.68 11.05 11.29
CA LEU A 60 -4.46 10.37 10.00
C LEU A 60 -3.37 9.30 10.12
N LEU A 61 -2.32 9.55 10.89
CA LEU A 61 -1.24 8.59 11.11
C LEU A 61 -1.75 7.30 11.77
N ASP A 62 -2.54 7.43 12.84
CA ASP A 62 -3.11 6.29 13.57
C ASP A 62 -4.13 5.54 12.71
N GLU A 63 -4.97 6.27 11.96
CA GLU A 63 -5.91 5.67 11.03
C GLU A 63 -5.22 4.87 9.92
N LEU A 64 -4.13 5.41 9.34
CA LEU A 64 -3.34 4.72 8.32
C LEU A 64 -2.65 3.49 8.89
N ARG A 65 -2.13 3.56 10.12
CA ARG A 65 -1.54 2.41 10.81
C ARG A 65 -2.56 1.29 10.99
N VAL A 66 -3.76 1.61 11.47
CA VAL A 66 -4.85 0.63 11.65
C VAL A 66 -5.28 0.06 10.30
N ARG A 67 -5.47 0.89 9.26
CA ARG A 67 -5.83 0.45 7.91
C ARG A 67 -4.77 -0.44 7.26
N ALA A 68 -3.51 -0.21 7.58
CA ALA A 68 -2.37 -0.99 7.11
C ALA A 68 -2.18 -2.31 7.89
N SER A 69 -2.97 -2.58 8.92
CA SER A 69 -2.92 -3.81 9.74
C SER A 69 -1.49 -4.16 10.18
N CYS A 70 -0.74 -3.17 10.68
CA CYS A 70 0.61 -3.31 11.26
C CYS A 70 0.61 -3.22 12.78
#